data_AF-A0A3C1VP36-F1
#
_entry.id   AF-A0A3C1VP36-F1
#
_cell.length_a   1.000
_cell.length_b   1.000
_cell.length_c   1.000
_cell.angle_alpha   90.00
_cell.angle_beta   90.00
_cell.angle_gamma   90.00
#
_symmetry.space_group_name_H-M   'P 1'
#
loop_
_entity.id
_entity.type
_entity.pdbx_description
1 polymer ?
#
loop_
_entity_poly.entity_id
_entity_poly.type
_entity_poly.pdbx_seq_one_letter_code
_entity_poly.pdbx_strand_id
1 'polypeptide(L)' 'VAATAENVVAGRYPLARFLYIYINKEPNRELPPLEREFLKLILSEAGQQVVLRDGYVPLPANIVELARRSLGLDS' A
#
# COMPACT_ATOMS: atom_id res chain seq x y z
N VAL A 1 -16.17 -9.28 -16.52
CA VAL A 1 -15.65 -7.93 -16.17
C VAL A 1 -14.25 -7.80 -16.77
N ALA A 2 -13.94 -6.70 -17.46
CA ALA A 2 -12.64 -6.49 -18.11
C ALA A 2 -11.53 -6.18 -17.09
N ALA A 3 -10.29 -6.57 -17.40
CA ALA A 3 -9.10 -6.33 -16.57
C ALA A 3 -8.60 -4.89 -16.70
N THR A 4 -9.33 -3.94 -16.13
CA THR A 4 -8.96 -2.51 -16.09
C THR A 4 -8.58 -2.10 -14.68
N ALA A 5 -7.72 -1.09 -14.52
CA ALA A 5 -7.34 -0.54 -13.22
C ALA A 5 -8.58 -0.12 -12.41
N GLU A 6 -9.58 0.49 -13.07
CA GLU A 6 -10.85 0.86 -12.46
C GLU A 6 -11.60 -0.35 -11.88
N ASN A 7 -11.69 -1.46 -12.62
CA ASN A 7 -12.36 -2.67 -12.14
C ASN A 7 -11.58 -3.40 -11.05
N VAL A 8 -10.25 -3.30 -11.05
CA VAL A 8 -9.37 -3.82 -9.98
C VAL A 8 -9.58 -3.03 -8.70
N VAL A 9 -9.49 -1.70 -8.77
CA VAL A 9 -9.69 -0.80 -7.61
C VAL A 9 -11.10 -0.92 -7.04
N ALA A 10 -12.11 -1.09 -7.90
CA ALA A 10 -13.50 -1.29 -7.48
C ALA A 10 -13.82 -2.71 -6.97
N GLY A 11 -12.84 -3.63 -6.98
CA GLY A 11 -13.04 -5.03 -6.58
C GLY A 11 -13.97 -5.84 -7.52
N ARG A 12 -14.26 -5.33 -8.72
CA ARG A 12 -15.15 -5.96 -9.70
C ARG A 12 -14.45 -7.03 -10.55
N TYR A 13 -13.12 -6.93 -10.68
CA TYR A 13 -12.34 -7.94 -11.40
C TYR A 13 -11.97 -9.09 -10.45
N PRO A 14 -12.46 -10.33 -10.68
CA PRO A 14 -12.42 -11.40 -9.69
C PRO A 14 -11.01 -11.96 -9.41
N LEU A 15 -10.03 -11.67 -10.27
CA LEU A 15 -8.64 -12.09 -10.10
C LEU A 15 -7.76 -10.96 -9.54
N ALA A 16 -8.34 -9.80 -9.22
CA ALA A 16 -7.65 -8.75 -8.51
C ALA A 16 -7.25 -9.24 -7.12
N ARG A 17 -6.01 -8.95 -6.71
CA ARG A 17 -5.50 -9.25 -5.37
C ARG A 17 -4.52 -8.18 -4.92
N PHE A 18 -4.44 -7.98 -3.62
CA PHE A 18 -3.37 -7.19 -3.03
C PHE A 18 -2.05 -7.97 -3.07
N LEU A 19 -0.96 -7.21 -3.15
CA LEU A 19 0.38 -7.69 -2.85
C LEU A 19 0.74 -7.22 -1.45
N TYR A 20 1.11 -8.15 -0.58
CA TYR A 20 1.35 -7.87 0.83
C TYR A 20 2.83 -7.88 1.15
N ILE A 21 3.24 -6.92 1.98
CA ILE A 21 4.50 -6.95 2.71
C ILE A 21 4.14 -7.23 4.16
N TYR A 22 4.66 -8.32 4.70
CA TYR A 22 4.49 -8.67 6.11
C TYR A 22 5.62 -8.08 6.94
N ILE A 23 5.26 -7.52 8.08
CA ILE A 23 6.20 -7.00 9.06
C ILE A 23 5.86 -7.57 10.44
N ASN A 24 6.87 -7.78 11.27
CA ASN A 24 6.66 -8.17 12.66
C ASN A 24 6.48 -6.90 13.51
N LYS A 25 5.25 -6.38 13.55
CA LYS A 25 4.91 -5.17 14.31
C LYS A 25 4.35 -5.54 15.68
N GLU A 26 5.15 -5.31 16.71
CA GLU A 26 4.66 -5.34 18.10
C GLU A 26 3.59 -4.24 18.31
N PRO A 27 2.41 -4.52 18.91
CA PRO A 27 1.29 -3.57 18.97
C PRO A 27 1.64 -2.21 19.59
N ASN A 28 2.39 -2.21 20.69
CA ASN A 28 2.67 -1.01 21.50
C ASN A 28 4.08 -0.43 21.28
N ARG A 29 4.80 -0.93 20.29
CA ARG A 29 6.16 -0.49 19.98
C ARG A 29 6.18 0.20 18.63
N GLU A 30 6.91 1.31 18.52
CA GLU A 30 7.13 1.95 17.23
C GLU A 30 7.92 1.04 16.28
N LEU A 31 7.76 1.29 14.98
CA LEU A 31 8.57 0.63 13.96
C LEU A 31 10.05 1.03 14.11
N PRO A 32 10.99 0.09 13.91
CA PRO A 32 12.40 0.43 13.74
C PRO A 32 12.57 1.53 12.67
N PRO A 33 13.48 2.51 12.87
CA PRO A 33 13.56 3.68 12.00
C PRO A 33 13.70 3.36 10.51
N LEU A 34 14.51 2.35 10.17
CA LEU A 34 14.71 1.93 8.77
C LEU A 34 13.43 1.39 8.14
N GLU A 35 12.72 0.50 8.85
CA GLU A 35 11.45 -0.07 8.39
C GLU A 35 10.39 1.01 8.25
N ARG A 36 10.35 1.96 9.20
CA ARG A 36 9.45 3.11 9.18
C ARG A 36 9.64 3.97 7.94
N GLU A 37 10.88 4.33 7.61
CA GLU A 37 11.17 5.15 6.42
C GLU A 37 10.91 4.39 5.12
N PHE A 38 11.19 3.08 5.09
CA PHE A 38 10.85 2.25 3.94
C PHE A 38 9.33 2.20 3.72
N LEU A 39 8.55 1.97 4.78
CA LEU A 39 7.09 1.94 4.73
C LEU A 39 6.51 3.31 4.33
N LYS A 40 7.09 4.41 4.84
CA LYS A 40 6.75 5.77 4.38
C LYS A 40 6.99 5.95 2.89
N LEU A 41 8.12 5.49 2.37
CA LEU A 41 8.46 5.60 0.96
C LEU A 41 7.50 4.81 0.08
N ILE A 42 7.24 3.53 0.36
CA ILE A 42 6.39 2.70 -0.51
C ILE A 42 4.93 3.15 -0.47
N LEU A 43 4.47 3.74 0.64
CA LEU A 43 3.13 4.32 0.79
C LEU A 43 3.04 5.78 0.30
N SER A 44 4.15 6.37 -0.16
CA SER A 44 4.15 7.72 -0.73
C SER A 44 3.70 7.73 -2.19
N GLU A 45 3.38 8.93 -2.71
CA GLU A 45 3.13 9.12 -4.14
C GLU A 45 4.29 8.58 -5.00
N ALA A 46 5.54 8.90 -4.63
CA ALA A 46 6.71 8.43 -5.36
C ALA A 46 6.81 6.89 -5.39
N GLY A 47 6.51 6.24 -4.26
CA GLY A 47 6.45 4.78 -4.18
C GLY A 47 5.34 4.20 -5.06
N GLN A 48 4.16 4.81 -5.06
CA GLN A 48 3.04 4.37 -5.89
C GLN A 48 3.27 4.61 -7.40
N GLN A 49 4.05 5.63 -7.79
CA GLN A 49 4.49 5.81 -9.18
C GLN A 49 5.44 4.70 -9.64
N VAL A 50 6.29 4.19 -8.75
CA VAL A 50 7.13 3.02 -9.05
C VAL A 50 6.26 1.78 -9.29
N VAL A 51 5.24 1.55 -8.45
CA VAL A 51 4.28 0.45 -8.61
C VAL A 51 3.60 0.50 -9.99
N LEU A 52 3.16 1.70 -10.41
CA LEU A 52 2.56 1.91 -11.73
C LEU A 52 3.53 1.60 -12.87
N ARG A 53 4.75 2.14 -12.80
CA ARG A 53 5.78 1.94 -13.83
C ARG A 53 6.14 0.47 -14.00
N ASP A 54 6.15 -0.29 -12.92
CA ASP A 54 6.49 -1.71 -12.94
C ASP A 54 5.29 -2.60 -13.35
N GLY A 55 4.17 -1.99 -13.76
CA GLY A 55 3.02 -2.67 -14.39
C GLY A 55 1.92 -3.11 -13.42
N TYR A 56 1.96 -2.67 -12.17
CA TYR A 56 0.93 -2.95 -11.17
C TYR A 56 -0.09 -1.81 -11.07
N VAL A 57 -1.19 -2.08 -10.36
CA VAL A 57 -2.22 -1.08 -10.05
C VAL A 57 -1.86 -0.41 -8.70
N PRO A 58 -1.65 0.91 -8.66
CA PRO A 58 -1.39 1.63 -7.42
C PRO A 58 -2.52 1.50 -6.41
N LEU A 59 -2.16 1.62 -5.13
CA LEU A 59 -3.11 1.64 -4.05
C LEU A 59 -4.01 2.89 -4.14
N PRO A 60 -5.33 2.74 -3.96
CA PRO A 60 -6.23 3.87 -3.75
C PRO A 60 -5.82 4.68 -2.51
N ALA A 61 -6.02 6.00 -2.56
CA ALA A 61 -5.64 6.89 -1.46
C ALA A 61 -6.22 6.47 -0.10
N ASN A 62 -7.48 6.02 -0.06
CA ASN A 62 -8.10 5.55 1.18
C ASN A 62 -7.42 4.29 1.76
N ILE A 63 -6.84 3.43 0.92
CA ILE A 63 -6.10 2.24 1.37
C ILE A 63 -4.71 2.64 1.88
N VAL A 64 -4.06 3.61 1.24
CA VAL A 64 -2.81 4.19 1.73
C VAL A 64 -3.01 4.80 3.11
N GLU A 65 -4.03 5.65 3.29
CA GLU A 65 -4.34 6.27 4.58
C GLU A 65 -4.66 5.24 5.66
N LEU A 66 -5.39 4.17 5.32
CA LEU A 66 -5.65 3.07 6.25
C LEU A 66 -4.36 2.36 6.69
N ALA A 67 -3.45 2.10 5.75
CA ALA A 67 -2.16 1.47 6.04
C ALA A 67 -1.26 2.37 6.89
N ARG A 68 -1.22 3.69 6.62
CA ARG A 68 -0.44 4.65 7.42
C ARG A 68 -0.95 4.73 8.86
N ARG A 69 -2.28 4.75 9.04
CA ARG A 69 -2.94 4.70 10.35
C ARG A 69 -2.58 3.44 11.13
N SER A 70 -2.69 2.27 10.50
CA SER A 70 -2.41 1.00 11.17
C SER A 70 -0.93 0.84 11.58
N LEU A 71 -0.04 1.56 10.89
CA LEU A 71 1.40 1.57 11.15
C LEU A 71 1.86 2.75 12.04
N GLY A 72 0.98 3.70 12.35
CA GLY A 72 1.32 4.90 13.12
C GLY A 72 2.18 5.91 12.35
N LEU A 73 1.96 6.06 11.04
CA LEU A 73 2.76 6.92 10.13
C LEU A 73 2.10 8.27 9.77
N ASP A 74 1.04 8.65 10.48
CA ASP A 74 0.27 9.87 10.22
C ASP A 74 0.86 11.13 10.88
N SER A 75 2.03 11.00 11.50
CA SER A 75 2.83 12.09 12.08
C SER A 75 3.89 12.67 11.14
#